data_AF-A0A813IIX7-F1
#
_entry.id   AF-A0A813IIX7-F1
#
_cell.length_a   1.000
_cell.length_b   1.000
_cell.length_c   1.000
_cell.angle_alpha   90.00
_cell.angle_beta   90.00
_cell.angle_gamma   90.00
#
_symmetry.space_group_name_H-M   'P 1'
#
loop_
_entity.id
_entity.type
_entity.pdbx_description
1 polymer ?
#
loop_
_entity_poly.entity_id
_entity_poly.type
_entity_poly.pdbx_seq_one_letter_code
_entity_poly.pdbx_strand_id
1 'polypeptide(L)'
;MPHKTPRALALPKFLRASTAVSTPPRAAELQATRRTRAAATQLPPTHWAWLAAPTTLASQPWQATLPSTAPHAAQEATGFCATEVLKSFDCSLYASTCSGTTGYKAYSGCSDTVAANPMGMACRIYHLGVAAMAGNATEHCPHAAQDATGPCATEVLKSFNCSLYASTCSGTTGYTAYSGCSDTVAANPLGMACRTYHLGVAAMAGNAAEHFPHAAQDATGPCATEVLKNFDCSLY
;
A
#
# COMPACT_ATOMS: atom_id res chain seq x y z
N MET A 1 24.78 58.60 -30.83
CA MET A 1 24.65 57.24 -30.27
C MET A 1 24.16 56.32 -31.39
N PRO A 2 24.94 55.31 -31.81
CA PRO A 2 24.60 54.51 -32.99
C PRO A 2 23.55 53.44 -32.69
N HIS A 3 22.52 53.38 -33.54
CA HIS A 3 21.47 52.36 -33.58
C HIS A 3 22.07 51.00 -33.93
N LYS A 4 21.84 49.99 -33.08
CA LYS A 4 22.12 48.58 -33.38
C LYS A 4 20.89 47.94 -34.02
N THR A 5 21.06 47.47 -35.25
CA THR A 5 20.12 46.63 -36.01
C THR A 5 20.10 45.21 -35.45
N PRO A 6 18.94 44.55 -35.30
CA PRO A 6 18.89 43.15 -34.87
C PRO A 6 19.26 42.19 -36.01
N ARG A 7 20.09 41.21 -35.67
CA ARG A 7 20.60 40.15 -36.55
C ARG A 7 19.58 39.01 -36.56
N ALA A 8 18.97 38.74 -37.71
CA ALA A 8 18.07 37.60 -37.91
C ALA A 8 18.86 36.28 -37.82
N LEU A 9 18.50 35.41 -36.88
CA LEU A 9 18.97 34.03 -36.84
C LEU A 9 18.06 33.16 -37.73
N ALA A 10 18.67 32.57 -38.74
CA ALA A 10 18.06 31.59 -39.63
C ALA A 10 17.83 30.26 -38.88
N LEU A 11 16.61 29.72 -38.98
CA LEU A 11 16.31 28.34 -38.57
C LEU A 11 16.88 27.34 -39.59
N PRO A 12 17.51 26.24 -39.15
CA PRO A 12 17.80 25.13 -40.04
C PRO A 12 16.54 24.28 -40.27
N LYS A 13 16.19 24.11 -41.56
CA LYS A 13 15.34 23.03 -42.07
C LYS A 13 16.07 21.71 -41.84
N PHE A 14 15.49 20.81 -41.06
CA PHE A 14 15.86 19.39 -41.08
C PHE A 14 14.66 18.49 -41.35
N LEU A 15 14.98 17.44 -42.08
CA LEU A 15 14.14 16.64 -42.95
C LEU A 15 13.15 15.75 -42.17
N ARG A 16 11.97 15.54 -42.79
CA ARG A 16 11.08 14.41 -42.51
C ARG A 16 11.79 13.10 -42.88
N ALA A 17 11.92 12.18 -41.93
CA ALA A 17 12.12 10.76 -42.20
C ALA A 17 10.81 10.03 -41.87
N SER A 18 10.16 9.50 -42.90
CA SER A 18 9.09 8.51 -42.79
C SER A 18 9.73 7.12 -42.73
N THR A 19 9.45 6.35 -41.69
CA THR A 19 9.72 4.91 -41.67
C THR A 19 8.55 4.15 -41.08
N ALA A 20 7.91 3.40 -41.98
CA ALA A 20 7.27 2.09 -41.85
C ALA A 20 6.62 1.67 -40.51
N VAL A 21 5.30 1.52 -40.59
CA VAL A 21 4.47 0.63 -39.78
C VAL A 21 4.94 -0.82 -39.99
N SER A 22 5.34 -1.49 -38.91
CA SER A 22 5.51 -2.95 -38.87
C SER A 22 4.55 -3.54 -37.84
N THR A 23 3.50 -4.18 -38.36
CA THR A 23 2.53 -4.98 -37.61
C THR A 23 3.17 -6.33 -37.22
N PRO A 24 3.17 -6.75 -35.94
CA PRO A 24 3.50 -8.13 -35.60
C PRO A 24 2.32 -9.08 -35.86
N PRO A 25 2.60 -10.35 -36.21
CA PRO A 25 1.58 -11.34 -36.53
C PRO A 25 0.83 -11.85 -35.28
N ARG A 26 -0.48 -12.05 -35.46
CA ARG A 26 -1.36 -12.87 -34.62
C ARG A 26 -0.81 -14.30 -34.54
N ALA A 27 -0.58 -14.80 -33.33
CA ALA A 27 -0.34 -16.21 -33.06
C ALA A 27 -1.44 -16.78 -32.15
N ALA A 28 -2.13 -17.80 -32.68
CA ALA A 28 -2.78 -18.97 -32.07
C ALA A 28 -3.24 -18.85 -30.61
N GLU A 29 -4.54 -18.89 -30.31
CA GLU A 29 -5.37 -20.10 -30.28
C GLU A 29 -4.74 -21.28 -29.51
N LEU A 30 -5.12 -21.41 -28.24
CA LEU A 30 -5.01 -22.63 -27.46
C LEU A 30 -6.37 -22.91 -26.83
N GLN A 31 -7.13 -23.77 -27.51
CA GLN A 31 -8.30 -24.43 -26.96
C GLN A 31 -7.87 -25.59 -26.06
N ALA A 32 -8.61 -25.73 -24.96
CA ALA A 32 -9.05 -26.97 -24.33
C ALA A 32 -8.01 -27.95 -23.75
N THR A 33 -8.08 -28.10 -22.43
CA THR A 33 -8.17 -29.44 -21.82
C THR A 33 -9.16 -29.44 -20.65
N ARG A 34 -10.14 -30.34 -20.77
CA ARG A 34 -11.13 -30.70 -19.74
C ARG A 34 -10.57 -31.80 -18.81
N ARG A 35 -11.29 -31.97 -17.69
CA ARG A 35 -11.39 -33.14 -16.77
C ARG A 35 -10.27 -33.16 -15.72
N THR A 36 -10.55 -33.37 -14.43
CA THR A 36 -11.42 -34.41 -13.83
C THR A 36 -12.04 -34.01 -12.50
N ARG A 37 -13.22 -34.59 -12.22
CA ARG A 37 -13.88 -34.71 -10.90
C ARG A 37 -13.02 -35.46 -9.89
N ALA A 38 -13.12 -35.06 -8.61
CA ALA A 38 -13.20 -35.92 -7.43
C ALA A 38 -14.20 -35.21 -6.49
N ALA A 39 -15.40 -35.70 -6.15
CA ALA A 39 -15.74 -36.88 -5.33
C ALA A 39 -14.84 -36.92 -4.08
N ALA A 40 -15.20 -36.30 -2.95
CA ALA A 40 -16.24 -36.68 -1.99
C ALA A 40 -15.56 -37.15 -0.70
N THR A 41 -15.70 -36.39 0.39
CA THR A 41 -15.71 -36.96 1.74
C THR A 41 -16.64 -36.13 2.61
N GLN A 42 -17.87 -36.61 2.76
CA GLN A 42 -18.76 -36.24 3.85
C GLN A 42 -18.16 -36.75 5.15
N LEU A 43 -17.91 -35.84 6.09
CA LEU A 43 -17.64 -36.19 7.49
C LEU A 43 -18.97 -36.22 8.26
N PRO A 44 -19.16 -37.18 9.18
CA PRO A 44 -20.39 -37.35 9.92
C PRO A 44 -20.59 -36.26 11.00
N PRO A 45 -21.84 -35.96 11.38
CA PRO A 45 -22.13 -35.08 12.51
C PRO A 45 -21.82 -35.80 13.83
N THR A 46 -20.81 -35.34 14.56
CA THR A 46 -20.60 -35.77 15.94
C THR A 46 -21.45 -34.90 16.86
N HIS A 47 -22.45 -35.55 17.44
CA HIS A 47 -23.29 -35.04 18.52
C HIS A 47 -22.43 -34.91 19.78
N TRP A 48 -22.15 -33.68 20.22
CA TRP A 48 -21.63 -33.45 21.57
C TRP A 48 -22.78 -33.08 22.49
N ALA A 49 -23.06 -34.02 23.38
CA ALA A 49 -23.98 -33.89 24.49
C ALA A 49 -23.59 -32.71 25.38
N TRP A 50 -24.59 -31.87 25.67
CA TRP A 50 -24.55 -30.93 26.77
C TRP A 50 -24.56 -31.70 28.09
N LEU A 51 -23.43 -31.70 28.79
CA LEU A 51 -23.39 -32.02 30.22
C LEU A 51 -23.43 -30.71 31.00
N ALA A 52 -24.46 -30.60 31.82
CA ALA A 52 -24.69 -29.52 32.74
C ALA A 52 -23.86 -29.66 34.02
N ALA A 53 -23.53 -28.49 34.59
CA ALA A 53 -23.31 -28.17 36.00
C ALA A 53 -21.94 -28.56 36.64
N PRO A 54 -21.56 -27.98 37.81
CA PRO A 54 -22.20 -26.90 38.58
C PRO A 54 -21.30 -25.70 38.92
N THR A 55 -21.98 -24.63 39.32
CA THR A 55 -21.54 -23.48 40.09
C THR A 55 -20.84 -23.90 41.39
N THR A 56 -19.59 -23.46 41.58
CA THR A 56 -19.04 -23.20 42.92
C THR A 56 -18.15 -21.95 42.87
N LEU A 57 -18.74 -20.84 43.32
CA LEU A 57 -18.05 -19.59 43.62
C LEU A 57 -17.31 -19.80 44.95
N ALA A 58 -16.01 -20.06 44.90
CA ALA A 58 -15.15 -20.06 46.07
C ALA A 58 -14.33 -18.77 46.10
N SER A 59 -14.74 -17.86 46.96
CA SER A 59 -13.97 -16.69 47.37
C SER A 59 -12.64 -17.14 47.99
N GLN A 60 -11.52 -16.60 47.50
CA GLN A 60 -10.28 -16.56 48.27
C GLN A 60 -9.64 -15.17 48.19
N PRO A 61 -9.35 -14.53 49.35
CA PRO A 61 -8.56 -13.32 49.42
C PRO A 61 -7.19 -13.65 50.02
N TRP A 62 -6.10 -13.61 49.26
CA TRP A 62 -4.76 -13.47 49.84
C TRP A 62 -3.86 -12.63 48.95
N GLN A 63 -3.45 -11.51 49.53
CA GLN A 63 -2.34 -10.68 49.09
C GLN A 63 -1.05 -11.48 49.18
N ALA A 64 -0.26 -11.48 48.11
CA ALA A 64 1.15 -11.83 48.16
C ALA A 64 1.93 -10.97 47.16
N THR A 65 2.55 -9.93 47.68
CA THR A 65 3.59 -9.14 47.04
C THR A 65 4.83 -10.01 46.87
N LEU A 66 5.39 -10.12 45.66
CA LEU A 66 6.79 -10.53 45.47
C LEU A 66 7.43 -9.77 44.29
N PRO A 67 8.77 -9.55 44.34
CA PRO A 67 9.48 -8.59 43.53
C PRO A 67 9.87 -9.10 42.14
N SER A 68 9.86 -8.15 41.21
CA SER A 68 10.49 -8.18 39.90
C SER A 68 11.99 -8.49 39.99
N THR A 69 12.46 -9.49 39.23
CA THR A 69 13.67 -9.46 38.37
C THR A 69 14.10 -10.87 37.92
N ALA A 70 13.67 -11.30 36.72
CA ALA A 70 14.33 -12.33 35.91
C ALA A 70 13.85 -12.26 34.43
N PRO A 71 14.69 -12.58 33.44
CA PRO A 71 14.48 -12.20 32.04
C PRO A 71 13.40 -13.03 31.34
N HIS A 72 12.68 -12.35 30.44
CA HIS A 72 11.55 -12.81 29.64
C HIS A 72 11.83 -14.13 28.90
N ALA A 73 11.40 -15.25 29.49
CA ALA A 73 11.01 -16.44 28.74
C ALA A 73 9.58 -16.21 28.25
N ALA A 74 9.40 -16.24 26.92
CA ALA A 74 8.11 -16.06 26.27
C ALA A 74 7.08 -17.07 26.82
N GLN A 75 6.05 -16.56 27.48
CA GLN A 75 4.91 -17.38 27.86
C GLN A 75 4.03 -17.59 26.62
N GLU A 76 3.85 -18.86 26.26
CA GLU A 76 2.88 -19.29 25.27
C GLU A 76 1.46 -18.97 25.77
N ALA A 77 0.86 -17.91 25.21
CA ALA A 77 -0.52 -17.54 25.47
C ALA A 77 -1.46 -18.41 24.62
N THR A 78 -1.80 -19.61 25.08
CA THR A 78 -2.77 -20.52 24.43
C THR A 78 -4.22 -20.20 24.82
N GLY A 79 -4.62 -18.92 24.77
CA GLY A 79 -5.97 -18.48 25.09
C GLY A 79 -6.76 -18.07 23.85
N PHE A 80 -7.85 -18.78 23.55
CA PHE A 80 -8.80 -18.56 22.44
C PHE A 80 -9.55 -17.20 22.44
N CYS A 81 -9.13 -16.23 23.25
CA CYS A 81 -9.76 -14.91 23.36
C CYS A 81 -8.80 -13.74 23.08
N ALA A 82 -7.58 -13.98 22.59
CA ALA A 82 -6.66 -12.93 22.19
C ALA A 82 -6.87 -12.46 20.73
N THR A 83 -8.13 -12.24 20.30
CA THR A 83 -8.39 -11.38 19.14
C THR A 83 -8.31 -9.93 19.59
N GLU A 84 -7.14 -9.49 20.04
CA GLU A 84 -6.82 -8.06 19.90
C GLU A 84 -6.63 -7.82 18.41
N VAL A 85 -7.72 -7.46 17.74
CA VAL A 85 -7.66 -6.95 16.37
C VAL A 85 -6.66 -5.81 16.39
N LEU A 86 -5.65 -5.91 15.52
CA LEU A 86 -4.62 -4.89 15.36
C LEU A 86 -5.26 -3.50 15.33
N LYS A 87 -4.73 -2.56 16.10
CA LYS A 87 -5.26 -1.17 16.14
C LYS A 87 -4.77 -0.34 14.95
N SER A 88 -3.65 -0.73 14.36
CA SER A 88 -3.04 -0.13 13.17
C SER A 88 -2.41 -1.21 12.31
N PHE A 89 -2.17 -0.91 11.04
CA PHE A 89 -1.53 -1.86 10.15
C PHE A 89 -0.04 -1.95 10.50
N ASP A 90 0.42 -3.13 10.90
CA ASP A 90 1.81 -3.38 11.29
C ASP A 90 2.59 -3.92 10.08
N CYS A 91 3.45 -3.05 9.54
CA CYS A 91 4.30 -3.37 8.40
C CYS A 91 5.26 -4.53 8.65
N SER A 92 5.82 -4.62 9.86
CA SER A 92 6.76 -5.68 10.24
C SER A 92 6.02 -7.01 10.36
N LEU A 93 4.83 -6.99 10.96
CA LEU A 93 3.97 -8.17 11.07
C LEU A 93 3.51 -8.66 9.70
N TYR A 94 3.12 -7.76 8.79
CA TYR A 94 2.76 -8.15 7.41
C TYR A 94 3.96 -8.80 6.71
N ALA A 95 5.14 -8.22 6.79
CA ALA A 95 6.33 -8.78 6.16
C ALA A 95 6.69 -10.16 6.74
N SER A 96 6.69 -10.32 8.07
CA SER A 96 7.04 -11.60 8.71
C SER A 96 5.99 -12.68 8.49
N THR A 97 4.71 -12.33 8.53
CA THR A 97 3.58 -13.26 8.38
C THR A 97 3.39 -13.69 6.91
N CYS A 98 3.49 -12.74 5.98
CA CYS A 98 3.06 -12.95 4.61
C CYS A 98 4.19 -13.26 3.62
N SER A 99 5.46 -13.05 3.98
CA SER A 99 6.59 -13.24 3.05
C SER A 99 6.74 -14.64 2.46
N GLY A 100 6.20 -15.67 3.12
CA GLY A 100 6.18 -17.06 2.63
C GLY A 100 4.96 -17.42 1.77
N THR A 101 3.99 -16.51 1.61
CA THR A 101 2.75 -16.79 0.86
C THR A 101 2.92 -16.56 -0.63
N THR A 102 2.20 -17.32 -1.46
CA THR A 102 2.22 -17.12 -2.91
C THR A 102 1.62 -15.76 -3.26
N GLY A 103 2.34 -14.98 -4.07
CA GLY A 103 1.90 -13.64 -4.48
C GLY A 103 2.20 -12.54 -3.47
N TYR A 104 2.96 -12.83 -2.41
CA TYR A 104 3.46 -11.81 -1.50
C TYR A 104 4.17 -10.68 -2.23
N LYS A 105 3.76 -9.45 -1.93
CA LYS A 105 4.45 -8.22 -2.29
C LYS A 105 4.64 -7.39 -1.03
N ALA A 106 5.88 -7.01 -0.76
CA ALA A 106 6.17 -6.05 0.30
C ALA A 106 5.52 -4.70 -0.04
N TYR A 107 4.97 -4.01 0.95
CA TYR A 107 4.53 -2.63 0.80
C TYR A 107 5.77 -1.74 0.59
N SER A 108 5.90 -1.15 -0.59
CA SER A 108 6.91 -0.12 -0.86
C SER A 108 6.52 1.16 -0.13
N GLY A 109 7.25 1.55 0.92
CA GLY A 109 6.87 2.68 1.77
C GLY A 109 5.67 2.36 2.65
N CYS A 110 5.70 1.21 3.33
CA CYS A 110 4.60 0.77 4.19
C CYS A 110 4.22 1.81 5.26
N SER A 111 5.19 2.39 5.96
CA SER A 111 4.96 3.45 6.95
C SER A 111 4.14 4.61 6.38
N ASP A 112 4.51 5.05 5.18
CA ASP A 112 3.91 6.21 4.53
C ASP A 112 2.51 5.86 4.01
N THR A 113 2.32 4.64 3.54
CA THR A 113 1.00 4.12 3.17
C THR A 113 0.05 4.10 4.35
N VAL A 114 0.50 3.59 5.50
CA VAL A 114 -0.30 3.58 6.74
C VAL A 114 -0.61 5.01 7.20
N ALA A 115 0.39 5.89 7.20
CA ALA A 115 0.23 7.29 7.58
C ALA A 115 -0.72 8.07 6.65
N ALA A 116 -0.70 7.79 5.34
CA ALA A 116 -1.62 8.40 4.38
C ALA A 116 -3.08 7.89 4.53
N ASN A 117 -3.28 6.71 5.13
CA ASN A 117 -4.56 6.02 5.22
C ASN A 117 -5.05 5.79 6.66
N PRO A 118 -5.13 6.82 7.52
CA PRO A 118 -5.45 6.66 8.95
C PRO A 118 -6.87 6.11 9.21
N MET A 119 -7.77 6.15 8.21
CA MET A 119 -9.13 5.62 8.29
C MET A 119 -9.45 4.60 7.18
N GLY A 120 -8.48 4.23 6.35
CA GLY A 120 -8.71 3.53 5.07
C GLY A 120 -8.17 2.10 4.99
N MET A 121 -7.75 1.51 6.11
CA MET A 121 -7.11 0.19 6.15
C MET A 121 -7.78 -0.80 7.10
N ALA A 122 -9.01 -0.55 7.56
CA ALA A 122 -9.66 -1.35 8.59
C ALA A 122 -9.80 -2.84 8.18
N CYS A 123 -10.21 -3.12 6.94
CA CYS A 123 -10.31 -4.47 6.38
C CYS A 123 -8.92 -5.12 6.30
N ARG A 124 -7.93 -4.40 5.77
CA ARG A 124 -6.53 -4.89 5.67
C ARG A 124 -5.92 -5.18 7.05
N ILE A 125 -6.17 -4.32 8.03
CA ILE A 125 -5.76 -4.47 9.43
C ILE A 125 -6.39 -5.72 10.03
N TYR A 126 -7.70 -5.92 9.85
CA TYR A 126 -8.40 -7.11 10.29
C TYR A 126 -7.79 -8.38 9.68
N HIS A 127 -7.64 -8.43 8.37
CA HIS A 127 -7.11 -9.62 7.69
C HIS A 127 -5.65 -9.89 8.03
N LEU A 128 -4.83 -8.86 8.27
CA LEU A 128 -3.48 -9.05 8.79
C LEU A 128 -3.51 -9.69 10.18
N GLY A 129 -4.43 -9.27 11.06
CA GLY A 129 -4.60 -9.86 12.38
C GLY A 129 -4.99 -11.35 12.32
N VAL A 130 -5.87 -11.73 11.38
CA VAL A 130 -6.24 -13.14 11.17
C VAL A 130 -5.09 -13.92 10.52
N ALA A 131 -4.38 -13.34 9.56
CA ALA A 131 -3.23 -13.98 8.91
C ALA A 131 -2.11 -14.35 9.89
N ALA A 132 -1.90 -13.53 10.93
CA ALA A 132 -0.90 -13.76 11.96
C ALA A 132 -1.22 -14.97 12.87
N MET A 133 -2.44 -15.50 12.81
CA MET A 133 -2.80 -16.74 13.51
C MET A 133 -2.23 -17.96 12.77
N ALA A 134 -1.86 -19.00 13.52
CA ALA A 134 -1.23 -20.19 12.96
C ALA A 134 -2.11 -20.85 11.87
N GLY A 135 -1.52 -21.06 10.68
CA GLY A 135 -2.17 -21.73 9.55
C GLY A 135 -3.00 -20.82 8.62
N ASN A 136 -3.17 -19.54 8.96
CA ASN A 136 -4.11 -18.65 8.26
C ASN A 136 -3.46 -17.72 7.20
N ALA A 137 -2.13 -17.64 7.16
CA ALA A 137 -1.41 -16.69 6.30
C ALA A 137 -1.80 -16.81 4.81
N THR A 138 -1.84 -18.03 4.26
CA THR A 138 -2.12 -18.25 2.83
C THR A 138 -3.48 -17.70 2.38
N GLU A 139 -4.50 -17.80 3.22
CA GLU A 139 -5.85 -17.35 2.89
C GLU A 139 -6.03 -15.84 3.07
N HIS A 140 -5.41 -15.26 4.10
CA HIS A 140 -5.71 -13.88 4.50
C HIS A 140 -4.66 -12.84 4.07
N CYS A 141 -3.41 -13.23 3.82
CA CYS A 141 -2.38 -12.30 3.33
C CYS A 141 -2.76 -11.60 2.02
N PRO A 142 -3.42 -12.24 1.02
CA PRO A 142 -3.86 -11.56 -0.19
C PRO A 142 -4.86 -10.42 0.04
N HIS A 143 -5.58 -10.42 1.16
CA HIS A 143 -6.53 -9.36 1.53
C HIS A 143 -5.85 -8.22 2.31
N ALA A 144 -4.73 -8.50 2.98
CA ALA A 144 -3.89 -7.50 3.63
C ALA A 144 -2.89 -6.82 2.68
N ALA A 145 -2.62 -7.41 1.50
CA ALA A 145 -1.66 -6.92 0.52
C ALA A 145 -2.04 -5.56 -0.08
N GLN A 146 -1.07 -4.73 -0.49
CA GLN A 146 -1.31 -3.37 -1.00
C GLN A 146 -2.32 -3.34 -2.18
N ASP A 147 -2.18 -4.27 -3.11
CA ASP A 147 -3.08 -4.54 -4.23
C ASP A 147 -4.16 -5.57 -3.87
N ALA A 148 -4.74 -5.45 -2.66
CA ALA A 148 -5.70 -6.40 -2.10
C ALA A 148 -6.78 -6.80 -3.09
N THR A 149 -7.04 -8.11 -3.14
CA THR A 149 -8.14 -8.69 -3.91
C THR A 149 -9.25 -9.16 -2.98
N GLY A 150 -10.44 -9.41 -3.52
CA GLY A 150 -11.57 -9.93 -2.75
C GLY A 150 -12.18 -8.89 -1.79
N PRO A 151 -12.50 -9.25 -0.52
CA PRO A 151 -13.31 -8.42 0.37
C PRO A 151 -12.71 -7.04 0.70
N CYS A 152 -11.39 -6.89 0.65
CA CYS A 152 -10.73 -5.60 0.89
C CYS A 152 -10.39 -4.82 -0.38
N ALA A 153 -10.80 -5.28 -1.57
CA ALA A 153 -10.51 -4.57 -2.83
C ALA A 153 -11.18 -3.18 -2.92
N THR A 154 -12.22 -2.95 -2.12
CA THR A 154 -12.91 -1.66 -2.01
C THR A 154 -12.16 -0.68 -1.09
N GLU A 155 -11.21 -1.15 -0.28
CA GLU A 155 -10.28 -0.27 0.45
C GLU A 155 -9.22 0.25 -0.53
N VAL A 156 -9.58 1.36 -1.16
CA VAL A 156 -8.66 2.13 -2.00
C VAL A 156 -7.68 2.86 -1.10
N LEU A 157 -6.43 2.39 -1.07
CA LEU A 157 -5.35 3.12 -0.45
C LEU A 157 -5.15 4.43 -1.21
N LYS A 158 -5.03 5.54 -0.50
CA LYS A 158 -4.78 6.85 -1.10
C LYS A 158 -3.53 6.79 -1.97
N SER A 159 -3.72 7.14 -3.23
CA SER A 159 -2.66 7.47 -4.16
C SER A 159 -2.42 8.98 -4.16
N PHE A 160 -1.32 9.41 -4.76
CA PHE A 160 -1.04 10.83 -4.94
C PHE A 160 -2.15 11.47 -5.78
N ASN A 161 -2.82 12.48 -5.23
CA ASN A 161 -3.96 13.12 -5.87
C ASN A 161 -3.52 14.41 -6.56
N CYS A 162 -3.41 14.37 -7.88
CA CYS A 162 -2.98 15.49 -8.71
C CYS A 162 -3.84 16.76 -8.53
N SER A 163 -5.16 16.60 -8.43
CA SER A 163 -6.08 17.73 -8.25
C SER A 163 -5.93 18.36 -6.87
N LEU A 164 -5.73 17.53 -5.83
CA LEU A 164 -5.44 18.00 -4.48
C LEU A 164 -4.10 18.73 -4.42
N TYR A 165 -3.05 18.19 -5.07
CA TYR A 165 -1.76 18.86 -5.16
C TYR A 165 -1.88 20.23 -5.80
N ALA A 166 -2.57 20.32 -6.95
CA ALA A 166 -2.78 21.60 -7.61
C ALA A 166 -3.55 22.59 -6.73
N SER A 167 -4.66 22.18 -6.11
CA SER A 167 -5.48 23.09 -5.30
C SER A 167 -4.85 23.49 -3.97
N THR A 168 -4.12 22.57 -3.32
CA THR A 168 -3.43 22.83 -2.05
C THR A 168 -2.17 23.68 -2.25
N CYS A 169 -1.44 23.46 -3.34
CA CYS A 169 -0.08 24.00 -3.49
C CYS A 169 0.05 25.13 -4.52
N SER A 170 -0.96 25.43 -5.35
CA SER A 170 -0.80 26.48 -6.39
C SER A 170 -0.48 27.88 -5.85
N GLY A 171 -0.75 28.13 -4.57
CA GLY A 171 -0.46 29.41 -3.90
C GLY A 171 0.88 29.46 -3.14
N THR A 172 1.62 28.34 -3.05
CA THR A 172 2.91 28.30 -2.34
C THR A 172 4.07 28.73 -3.23
N THR A 173 5.04 29.46 -2.67
CA THR A 173 6.28 29.84 -3.36
C THR A 173 7.03 28.60 -3.84
N GLY A 174 7.43 28.59 -5.11
CA GLY A 174 8.13 27.45 -5.72
C GLY A 174 7.19 26.37 -6.29
N TYR A 175 5.87 26.60 -6.29
CA TYR A 175 4.92 25.70 -6.94
C TYR A 175 5.26 25.44 -8.41
N THR A 176 5.42 24.16 -8.73
CA THR A 176 5.51 23.66 -10.10
C THR A 176 4.46 22.57 -10.27
N ALA A 177 3.53 22.76 -11.20
CA ALA A 177 2.56 21.73 -11.53
C ALA A 177 3.28 20.48 -12.08
N TYR A 178 2.84 19.29 -11.70
CA TYR A 178 3.31 18.05 -12.31
C TYR A 178 2.88 18.02 -13.79
N SER A 179 3.85 18.15 -14.71
CA SER A 179 3.60 17.92 -16.14
C SER A 179 3.27 16.44 -16.35
N GLY A 180 2.05 16.12 -16.80
CA GLY A 180 1.61 14.73 -16.91
C GLY A 180 1.42 14.03 -15.56
N CYS A 181 0.78 14.71 -14.59
CA CYS A 181 0.61 14.17 -13.25
C CYS A 181 -0.06 12.78 -13.23
N SER A 182 -1.12 12.57 -14.01
CA SER A 182 -1.78 11.25 -14.13
C SER A 182 -0.80 10.15 -14.55
N ASP A 183 0.05 10.46 -15.54
CA ASP A 183 0.99 9.50 -16.11
C ASP A 183 2.13 9.24 -15.13
N THR A 184 2.56 10.26 -14.40
CA THR A 184 3.54 10.13 -13.31
C THR A 184 3.00 9.23 -12.20
N VAL A 185 1.76 9.44 -11.75
CA VAL A 185 1.13 8.59 -10.73
C VAL A 185 0.97 7.16 -11.23
N ALA A 186 0.54 6.97 -12.48
CA ALA A 186 0.38 5.65 -13.09
C ALA A 186 1.72 4.91 -13.28
N ALA A 187 2.79 5.62 -13.60
CA ALA A 187 4.14 5.06 -13.73
C ALA A 187 4.80 4.75 -12.37
N ASN A 188 4.28 5.36 -11.29
CA ASN A 188 4.81 5.24 -9.94
C ASN A 188 3.75 4.76 -8.93
N PRO A 189 3.06 3.62 -9.19
CA PRO A 189 1.96 3.14 -8.33
C PRO A 189 2.40 2.80 -6.90
N LEU A 190 3.72 2.68 -6.71
CA LEU A 190 4.41 2.27 -5.50
C LEU A 190 5.45 3.30 -5.00
N GLY A 191 5.68 4.38 -5.77
CA GLY A 191 6.84 5.28 -5.61
C GLY A 191 6.49 6.72 -5.24
N MET A 192 5.27 6.99 -4.79
CA MET A 192 4.81 8.32 -4.39
C MET A 192 4.22 8.34 -2.98
N ALA A 193 4.57 7.38 -2.12
CA ALA A 193 3.97 7.23 -0.81
C ALA A 193 4.35 8.40 0.11
N CYS A 194 5.63 8.78 0.16
CA CYS A 194 6.13 9.93 0.91
C CYS A 194 5.48 11.23 0.38
N ARG A 195 5.46 11.41 -0.95
CA ARG A 195 4.78 12.56 -1.59
C ARG A 195 3.29 12.60 -1.27
N THR A 196 2.61 11.46 -1.24
CA THR A 196 1.17 11.35 -0.92
C THR A 196 0.91 11.72 0.54
N TYR A 197 1.77 11.27 1.45
CA TYR A 197 1.71 11.65 2.86
C TYR A 197 1.86 13.17 3.01
N HIS A 198 2.93 13.74 2.47
CA HIS A 198 3.19 15.18 2.59
C HIS A 198 2.12 16.03 1.92
N LEU A 199 1.54 15.58 0.80
CA LEU A 199 0.37 16.22 0.21
C LEU A 199 -0.83 16.18 1.16
N GLY A 200 -1.07 15.04 1.81
CA GLY A 200 -2.13 14.89 2.80
C GLY A 200 -1.96 15.85 3.99
N VAL A 201 -0.74 16.03 4.48
CA VAL A 201 -0.44 16.99 5.56
C VAL A 201 -0.54 18.44 5.07
N ALA A 202 -0.03 18.74 3.87
CA ALA A 202 -0.11 20.06 3.24
C ALA A 202 -1.57 20.53 3.04
N ALA A 203 -2.48 19.59 2.76
CA ALA A 203 -3.89 19.88 2.59
C ALA A 203 -4.61 20.26 3.89
N MET A 204 -3.98 20.05 5.05
CA MET A 204 -4.48 20.55 6.33
C MET A 204 -4.21 22.05 6.45
N ALA A 205 -5.13 22.80 7.07
CA ALA A 205 -5.06 24.25 7.14
C ALA A 205 -3.74 24.74 7.77
N GLY A 206 -3.04 25.63 7.07
CA GLY A 206 -1.78 26.24 7.53
C GLY A 206 -0.49 25.48 7.19
N ASN A 207 -0.59 24.26 6.67
CA ASN A 207 0.57 23.36 6.51
C ASN A 207 1.17 23.34 5.09
N ALA A 208 0.54 24.02 4.13
CA ALA A 208 0.92 23.94 2.72
C ALA A 208 2.39 24.37 2.49
N ALA A 209 2.83 25.49 3.05
CA ALA A 209 4.18 26.02 2.80
C ALA A 209 5.32 25.10 3.29
N GLU A 210 5.11 24.38 4.39
CA GLU A 210 6.11 23.50 4.99
C GLU A 210 6.19 22.14 4.28
N HIS A 211 5.06 21.59 3.86
CA HIS A 211 5.02 20.23 3.31
C HIS A 211 4.94 20.17 1.78
N PHE A 212 4.56 21.27 1.10
CA PHE A 212 4.56 21.37 -0.35
C PHE A 212 5.90 20.95 -1.00
N PRO A 213 7.08 21.40 -0.51
CA PRO A 213 8.35 21.05 -1.14
C PRO A 213 8.66 19.55 -1.17
N HIS A 214 8.01 18.76 -0.30
CA HIS A 214 8.19 17.31 -0.22
C HIS A 214 7.19 16.54 -1.11
N ALA A 215 6.09 17.19 -1.52
CA ALA A 215 5.12 16.63 -2.46
C ALA A 215 5.44 17.00 -3.92
N ALA A 216 6.28 18.01 -4.18
CA ALA A 216 6.61 18.53 -5.51
C ALA A 216 7.38 17.54 -6.39
N GLN A 217 7.26 17.60 -7.73
CA GLN A 217 7.88 16.61 -8.63
C GLN A 217 9.40 16.47 -8.41
N ASP A 218 10.07 17.58 -8.20
CA ASP A 218 11.48 17.75 -7.84
C ASP A 218 11.72 17.74 -6.32
N ALA A 219 10.89 17.00 -5.56
CA ALA A 219 10.88 17.01 -4.11
C ALA A 219 12.29 16.98 -3.50
N THR A 220 12.54 17.92 -2.59
CA THR A 220 13.75 17.96 -1.78
C THR A 220 13.46 17.42 -0.37
N GLY A 221 14.50 17.11 0.41
CA GLY A 221 14.33 16.62 1.78
C GLY A 221 13.89 15.15 1.87
N PRO A 222 12.99 14.76 2.80
CA PRO A 222 12.72 13.35 3.12
C PRO A 222 12.21 12.52 1.94
N CYS A 223 11.53 13.11 0.97
CA CYS A 223 11.04 12.39 -0.22
C CYS A 223 12.01 12.40 -1.41
N ALA A 224 13.21 12.95 -1.28
CA ALA A 224 14.17 13.00 -2.39
C ALA A 224 14.64 11.60 -2.86
N THR A 225 14.48 10.59 -2.00
CA THR A 225 14.78 9.19 -2.33
C THR A 225 13.69 8.52 -3.17
N GLU A 226 12.50 9.10 -3.26
CA GLU A 226 11.46 8.70 -4.21
C GLU A 226 11.83 9.20 -5.61
N VAL A 227 12.59 8.39 -6.34
CA VAL A 227 12.91 8.64 -7.74
C VAL A 227 11.67 8.34 -8.58
N LEU A 228 10.97 9.41 -8.99
CA LEU A 228 9.84 9.29 -9.90
C LEU A 228 10.33 8.82 -11.27
N LYS A 229 9.73 7.75 -11.77
CA LYS A 229 9.80 7.41 -13.19
C LYS A 229 9.05 8.50 -13.94
N ASN A 230 9.77 9.43 -14.54
CA ASN A 230 9.16 10.37 -15.47
C ASN A 230 8.64 9.59 -16.68
N PHE A 231 7.37 9.83 -17.04
CA PHE A 231 6.83 9.36 -18.30
C PHE A 231 7.42 10.24 -19.40
N ASP A 232 8.47 9.74 -20.07
CA ASP A 232 9.08 10.41 -21.20
C ASP A 232 8.39 9.96 -22.49
N CYS A 233 7.50 10.82 -23.01
CA CYS A 233 6.79 10.59 -24.28
C CYS A 233 7.73 10.50 -25.50
N SER A 234 9.04 10.78 -25.37
CA SER A 234 10.01 10.60 -26.46
C SER A 234 10.51 9.16 -26.61
N LEU A 235 10.20 8.29 -25.65
CA LEU A 235 10.59 6.87 -25.65
C LEU A 235 9.54 5.93 -26.26
N TYR A 236 8.38 6.45 -26.70
CA TYR A 236 7.27 5.71 -27.31
C TYR A 236 6.80 6.40 -28.59
#